data_AF-A0A413WKI3-F1
#
_entry.id   AF-A0A413WKI3-F1
#
_cell.length_a   1.000
_cell.length_b   1.000
_cell.length_c   1.000
_cell.angle_alpha   90.00
_cell.angle_beta   90.00
_cell.angle_gamma   90.00
#
_symmetry.space_group_name_H-M   'P 1'
#
loop_
_entity.id
_entity.type
_entity.pdbx_description
1 polymer ?
#
loop_
_entity_poly.entity_id
_entity_poly.type
_entity_poly.pdbx_seq_one_letter_code
_entity_poly.pdbx_strand_id
1 'polypeptide(L)'
;MIELGFGFLILLACVLALKPIIMRTERPNFRYIPVATLLFGAMIWLVMAIGVGGKIGIGYGVMSIVYFIACFGAYMYVHTRAS
;
A
#
# COMPACT_ATOMS: atom_id res chain seq x y z
N MET A 1 -3.16 -15.77 -10.23
CA MET A 1 -3.51 -14.57 -11.02
C MET A 1 -4.66 -13.77 -10.42
N ILE A 2 -5.76 -14.41 -9.98
CA ILE A 2 -6.90 -13.73 -9.32
C ILE A 2 -6.44 -12.90 -8.11
N GLU A 3 -5.53 -13.44 -7.30
CA GLU A 3 -4.97 -12.76 -6.11
C GLU A 3 -4.24 -11.45 -6.47
N LEU A 4 -3.43 -11.44 -7.54
CA LEU A 4 -2.72 -10.24 -8.00
C LEU A 4 -3.70 -9.15 -8.43
N GLY A 5 -4.77 -9.53 -9.13
CA GLY A 5 -5.85 -8.61 -9.53
C GLY A 5 -6.59 -8.02 -8.33
N PHE A 6 -6.90 -8.85 -7.33
CA PHE A 6 -7.52 -8.39 -6.09
C PHE A 6 -6.59 -7.46 -5.29
N GLY A 7 -5.30 -7.77 -5.22
CA GLY A 7 -4.28 -6.88 -4.64
C GLY A 7 -4.24 -5.52 -5.32
N PHE A 8 -4.31 -5.48 -6.64
CA PHE A 8 -4.33 -4.22 -7.37
C PHE A 8 -5.59 -3.38 -7.06
N LEU A 9 -6.75 -4.02 -6.94
CA LEU A 9 -7.99 -3.35 -6.56
C LEU A 9 -7.92 -2.76 -5.15
N ILE A 10 -7.36 -3.50 -4.18
CA ILE A 10 -7.14 -3.00 -2.82
C ILE A 10 -6.19 -1.80 -2.83
N LEU A 11 -5.08 -1.90 -3.55
CA LEU A 11 -4.11 -0.80 -3.69
C LEU A 11 -4.80 0.45 -4.25
N LEU A 12 -5.57 0.30 -5.33
CA LEU A 12 -6.31 1.41 -5.94
C LEU A 12 -7.31 2.04 -4.96
N ALA A 13 -8.08 1.21 -4.25
CA ALA A 13 -9.03 1.67 -3.25
C ALA A 13 -8.33 2.47 -2.13
N CYS A 14 -7.18 1.98 -1.63
CA CYS A 14 -6.39 2.69 -0.61
C CYS A 14 -5.85 4.04 -1.12
N VAL A 15 -5.36 4.09 -2.36
CA VAL A 15 -4.85 5.34 -2.97
C VAL A 15 -5.98 6.36 -3.18
N LEU A 16 -7.15 5.93 -3.65
CA LEU A 16 -8.30 6.80 -3.83
C LEU A 16 -8.88 7.30 -2.49
N ALA A 17 -8.91 6.44 -1.48
CA ALA A 17 -9.37 6.78 -0.14
C ALA A 17 -8.38 7.69 0.63
N LEU A 18 -7.12 7.77 0.21
CA LEU A 18 -6.07 8.56 0.85
C LEU A 18 -6.46 10.04 1.03
N LYS A 19 -6.86 10.69 -0.08
CA LYS A 19 -7.22 12.12 -0.10
C LYS A 19 -8.38 12.46 0.85
N PRO A 20 -9.56 11.80 0.80
CA PRO A 20 -10.66 12.12 1.70
C PRO A 20 -10.33 11.80 3.17
N ILE A 21 -9.57 10.74 3.45
CA ILE A 21 -9.15 10.42 4.83
C ILE A 21 -8.28 11.55 5.38
N ILE A 22 -7.28 12.01 4.63
CA ILE A 22 -6.38 13.07 5.11
C ILE A 22 -7.11 14.39 5.32
N MET A 23 -8.00 14.77 4.40
CA MET A 23 -8.74 16.03 4.49
C MET A 23 -9.74 16.06 5.63
N ARG A 24 -10.38 14.92 5.95
CA ARG A 24 -11.43 14.85 6.99
C ARG A 24 -10.89 14.53 8.38
N THR A 25 -9.62 14.13 8.49
CA THR A 25 -9.03 13.71 9.76
C THR A 25 -8.34 14.89 10.46
N GLU A 26 -8.91 15.30 11.59
CA GLU A 26 -8.36 16.37 12.44
C GLU A 26 -7.11 15.96 13.19
N ARG A 27 -7.02 14.68 13.61
CA ARG A 27 -5.87 14.17 14.37
C ARG A 27 -4.70 13.79 13.44
N PRO A 28 -3.51 14.42 13.57
CA PRO A 28 -2.41 14.23 12.64
C PRO A 28 -1.93 12.76 12.54
N ASN A 29 -1.91 12.02 13.65
CA ASN A 29 -1.48 10.62 13.66
C ASN A 29 -2.40 9.69 12.84
N PHE A 30 -3.70 9.99 12.80
CA PHE A 30 -4.68 9.15 12.08
C PHE A 30 -4.57 9.32 10.56
N ARG A 31 -3.93 10.40 10.08
CA ARG A 31 -3.66 10.61 8.65
C ARG A 31 -2.66 9.60 8.09
N TYR A 32 -1.88 8.92 8.95
CA TYR A 32 -0.91 7.89 8.56
C TYR A 32 -1.51 6.48 8.47
N ILE A 33 -2.79 6.29 8.82
CA ILE A 33 -3.45 4.96 8.70
C ILE A 33 -3.33 4.37 7.29
N PRO A 34 -3.60 5.11 6.20
CA PRO A 34 -3.44 4.58 4.84
C PRO A 34 -2.00 4.16 4.53
N VAL A 35 -1.01 4.87 5.08
CA VAL A 35 0.42 4.55 4.93
C VAL A 35 0.72 3.20 5.60
N ALA A 36 0.26 3.02 6.84
CA ALA A 36 0.42 1.76 7.57
C ALA A 36 -0.26 0.59 6.85
N THR A 37 -1.46 0.80 6.31
CA THR A 37 -2.19 -0.22 5.53
C THR A 37 -1.45 -0.62 4.25
N LEU A 38 -0.90 0.34 3.51
CA LEU A 38 -0.10 0.06 2.32
C LEU A 38 1.20 -0.68 2.67
N LEU A 39 1.86 -0.31 3.75
CA LEU A 39 3.05 -1.00 4.24
C LEU A 39 2.75 -2.47 4.60
N PHE A 40 1.65 -2.70 5.32
CA PHE A 40 1.24 -4.06 5.69
C PHE A 40 0.91 -4.91 4.45
N GLY A 41 0.22 -4.33 3.48
CA GLY A 41 -0.01 -4.97 2.18
C GLY A 41 1.29 -5.34 1.47
N ALA A 42 2.27 -4.42 1.44
CA ALA A 42 3.59 -4.68 0.86
C ALA A 42 4.29 -5.88 1.52
N MET A 43 4.22 -5.97 2.85
CA MET A 43 4.80 -7.08 3.61
C MET A 43 4.13 -8.42 3.31
N ILE A 44 2.79 -8.47 3.21
CA ILE A 44 2.07 -9.70 2.86
C ILE A 44 2.54 -10.24 1.50
N TRP A 45 2.58 -9.37 0.48
CA TRP A 45 3.05 -9.75 -0.85
C TRP A 45 4.51 -10.20 -0.84
N LEU A 46 5.35 -9.59 -0.02
CA LEU A 46 6.75 -9.98 0.14
C LEU A 46 6.89 -11.38 0.75
N VAL A 47 6.12 -11.68 1.80
CA VAL A 47 6.12 -13.01 2.42
C VAL A 47 5.65 -14.06 1.41
N MET A 48 4.61 -13.77 0.61
CA MET A 48 4.16 -14.69 -0.44
C MET A 48 5.19 -14.86 -1.55
N ALA A 49 5.92 -13.81 -1.91
CA ALA A 49 7.01 -13.89 -2.89
C ALA A 49 8.10 -14.88 -2.46
N ILE A 50 8.51 -14.80 -1.19
CA ILE A 50 9.53 -15.68 -0.61
C ILE A 50 8.97 -17.09 -0.40
N GLY A 51 7.75 -17.22 0.11
CA GLY A 51 7.15 -18.50 0.47
C GLY A 51 6.79 -19.38 -0.72
N VAL A 52 6.37 -18.80 -1.85
CA VAL A 52 6.02 -19.56 -3.06
C VAL A 52 7.25 -19.83 -3.94
N GLY A 53 8.13 -18.83 -4.10
CA GLY A 53 9.30 -18.94 -4.98
C GLY A 53 8.95 -19.12 -6.47
N GLY A 54 9.98 -19.28 -7.30
CA GLY A 54 9.82 -19.48 -8.75
C GLY A 54 9.12 -18.33 -9.48
N LYS A 55 8.55 -18.61 -10.66
CA LYS A 55 7.92 -17.58 -11.51
C LYS A 55 6.72 -16.88 -10.86
N ILE A 56 5.95 -17.59 -10.04
CA ILE A 56 4.78 -17.03 -9.34
C ILE A 56 5.24 -16.12 -8.19
N GLY A 57 6.29 -16.51 -7.45
CA GLY A 57 6.88 -15.67 -6.41
C GLY A 57 7.38 -14.32 -6.93
N ILE A 58 7.95 -14.28 -8.14
CA ILE A 58 8.36 -13.01 -8.78
C ILE A 58 7.15 -12.07 -8.96
N GLY A 59 5.99 -12.59 -9.37
CA GLY A 59 4.77 -11.79 -9.51
C GLY A 59 4.32 -11.14 -8.20
N TYR A 60 4.38 -11.89 -7.10
CA TYR A 60 4.11 -11.34 -5.77
C TYR A 60 5.17 -10.32 -5.33
N GLY A 61 6.45 -10.54 -5.66
CA GLY A 61 7.53 -9.60 -5.39
C GLY A 61 7.32 -8.27 -6.10
N VAL A 62 6.91 -8.30 -7.38
CA VAL A 62 6.56 -7.09 -8.13
C VAL A 62 5.39 -6.35 -7.47
N MET A 63 4.34 -7.06 -7.02
CA MET A 63 3.23 -6.42 -6.29
C MET A 63 3.68 -5.79 -4.98
N SER A 64 4.57 -6.45 -4.23
CA SER A 64 5.15 -5.87 -3.01
C SER A 64 5.85 -4.54 -3.30
N ILE A 65 6.64 -4.45 -4.37
CA ILE A 65 7.30 -3.21 -4.80
C ILE A 65 6.28 -2.12 -5.13
N VAL A 66 5.22 -2.44 -5.87
CA VAL A 66 4.16 -1.48 -6.20
C VAL A 66 3.51 -0.92 -4.93
N TYR A 67 3.23 -1.78 -3.95
CA TYR A 67 2.72 -1.34 -2.65
C TYR A 67 3.70 -0.46 -1.88
N PHE A 68 5.01 -0.77 -1.89
CA PHE A 68 6.03 0.08 -1.26
C PHE A 68 6.11 1.47 -1.91
N ILE A 69 6.05 1.55 -3.24
CA ILE A 69 6.04 2.83 -3.96
C ILE A 69 4.79 3.64 -3.60
N ALA A 70 3.61 3.00 -3.60
CA ALA A 70 2.37 3.65 -3.19
C ALA A 70 2.41 4.11 -1.73
N CYS A 71 2.98 3.30 -0.83
CA CYS A 71 3.18 3.62 0.58
C CYS A 71 4.06 4.86 0.74
N PHE A 72 5.18 4.93 0.03
CA PHE A 72 6.08 6.07 0.06
C PHE A 72 5.40 7.34 -0.47
N GLY A 73 4.69 7.24 -1.60
CA GLY A 73 3.92 8.37 -2.14
C GLY A 73 2.84 8.86 -1.18
N ALA A 74 2.12 7.94 -0.54
CA ALA A 74 1.13 8.27 0.48
C ALA A 74 1.76 8.96 1.70
N TYR A 75 2.91 8.46 2.16
CA TYR A 75 3.67 9.08 3.24
C TYR A 75 4.08 10.52 2.90
N MET A 76 4.69 10.74 1.73
CA MET A 76 5.09 12.08 1.28
C MET A 76 3.88 13.02 1.18
N TYR A 77 2.75 12.53 0.67
CA TYR A 77 1.52 13.31 0.58
C TYR A 77 0.95 13.68 1.96
N VAL A 78 0.91 12.75 2.91
CA VAL A 78 0.49 13.03 4.30
C VAL A 78 1.43 14.03 4.94
N HIS A 79 2.73 13.79 4.84
CA HIS A 79 3.76 14.57 5.52
C HIS A 79 3.75 16.02 5.06
N THR A 80 3.74 16.26 3.74
CA THR A 80 3.68 17.61 3.15
C THR A 80 2.37 18.38 3.40
N ARG A 81 1.30 17.69 3.80
CA ARG A 81 -0.02 18.28 4.09
C ARG A 81 -0.30 18.41 5.60
N ALA A 82 0.53 17.81 6.44
CA ALA A 82 0.39 17.81 7.90
C ALA A 82 1.45 18.67 8.61
N SER A 83 2.57 18.95 7.94
CA SER A 83 3.53 20.02 8.26
C SER A 83 3.02 21.38 7.86
#